data_AF-A0A7C7R0U9-F1
#
_entry.id   AF-A0A7C7R0U9-F1
#
_cell.length_a   1.000
_cell.length_b   1.000
_cell.length_c   1.000
_cell.angle_alpha   90.00
_cell.angle_beta   90.00
_cell.angle_gamma   90.00
#
_symmetry.space_group_name_H-M   'P 1'
#
loop_
_entity.id
_entity.type
_entity.pdbx_description
1 polymer ?
#
loop_
_entity_poly.entity_id
_entity_poly.type
_entity_poly.pdbx_seq_one_letter_code
_entity_poly.pdbx_strand_id
1 'polypeptide(L)' 'IWYDWALTPEAQEIGATANAFQVPSNVNAATPDEAPRLDQITLIDYDFALYGSSEERTRLLARWDADIGSLAQ' A
#
# COMPACT_ATOMS: atom_id res chain seq x y z
N ILE A 1 -21.25 6.06 -0.65
CA ILE A 1 -21.31 6.42 -2.09
C ILE A 1 -19.95 6.24 -2.76
N TRP A 2 -18.93 7.07 -2.47
CA TRP A 2 -17.60 6.87 -3.09
C TRP A 2 -16.85 5.65 -2.53
N TYR A 3 -16.81 5.48 -1.20
CA TYR A 3 -16.11 4.34 -0.58
C TYR A 3 -16.68 2.99 -1.04
N ASP A 4 -18.01 2.89 -1.12
CA ASP A 4 -18.68 1.68 -1.60
C ASP A 4 -18.30 1.37 -3.06
N TRP A 5 -18.28 2.41 -3.91
CA TRP A 5 -17.81 2.29 -5.29
C TRP A 5 -16.35 1.85 -5.36
N ALA A 6 -15.45 2.50 -4.61
CA ALA A 6 -14.03 2.18 -4.61
C ALA A 6 -13.70 0.73 -4.18
N LEU A 7 -14.65 0.07 -3.51
CA LEU A 7 -14.52 -1.33 -3.08
C LEU A 7 -15.16 -2.32 -4.06
N THR A 8 -15.81 -1.90 -5.15
CA THR A 8 -16.34 -2.84 -6.15
C THR A 8 -15.24 -3.40 -7.05
N PRO A 9 -15.43 -4.59 -7.64
CA PRO A 9 -14.46 -5.16 -8.58
C PRO A 9 -14.16 -4.21 -9.76
N GLU A 10 -15.22 -3.63 -10.34
CA GLU A 10 -15.12 -2.79 -11.52
C GLU A 10 -14.30 -1.53 -11.24
N ALA A 11 -14.41 -0.95 -10.04
CA ALA A 11 -13.63 0.22 -9.66
C ALA A 11 -12.15 -0.13 -9.44
N GLN A 12 -11.87 -1.28 -8.83
CA GLN A 12 -10.48 -1.71 -8.58
C GLN A 12 -9.77 -2.10 -9.89
N GLU A 13 -10.50 -2.58 -10.90
CA GLU A 13 -9.96 -2.93 -12.22
C GLU A 13 -9.57 -1.71 -13.08
N ILE A 14 -10.07 -0.50 -12.76
CA ILE A 14 -9.72 0.74 -13.50
C ILE A 14 -8.21 1.01 -13.46
N GLY A 15 -7.55 0.67 -12.36
CA GLY A 15 -6.12 0.93 -12.16
C GLY A 15 -5.26 0.41 -13.33
N ALA A 16 -5.51 -0.81 -13.80
CA ALA A 16 -4.76 -1.43 -14.88
C ALA A 16 -4.81 -0.60 -16.18
N THR A 17 -5.97 -0.02 -16.48
CA THR A 17 -6.17 0.83 -17.66
C THR A 17 -5.40 2.15 -17.59
N ALA A 18 -4.98 2.55 -16.40
CA ALA A 18 -4.23 3.76 -16.10
C ALA A 18 -2.76 3.50 -15.73
N ASN A 19 -2.23 2.30 -16.04
CA ASN A 19 -0.88 1.86 -15.65
C ASN A 19 -0.65 1.83 -14.12
N ALA A 20 -1.69 1.51 -13.35
CA ALA A 20 -1.62 1.27 -11.91
C ALA A 20 -1.83 -0.23 -11.64
N PHE A 21 -0.75 -0.92 -11.28
CA PHE A 21 -0.66 -2.39 -11.22
C PHE A 21 -0.60 -2.94 -9.78
N GLN A 22 -1.35 -2.32 -8.87
CA GLN A 22 -1.50 -2.83 -7.51
C GLN A 22 -2.33 -4.12 -7.50
N VAL A 23 -2.14 -4.93 -6.45
CA VAL A 23 -3.00 -6.11 -6.20
C VAL A 23 -4.34 -5.63 -5.63
N PRO A 24 -5.48 -5.93 -6.28
CA PRO A 24 -6.80 -5.59 -5.76
C PRO A 24 -7.07 -6.24 -4.40
N SER A 25 -7.79 -5.56 -3.52
CA SER A 25 -8.24 -6.12 -2.24
C SER A 25 -9.57 -6.86 -2.34
N ASN A 26 -10.38 -6.56 -3.37
CA ASN A 26 -11.60 -7.29 -3.65
C ASN A 26 -11.27 -8.61 -4.36
N VAL A 27 -11.64 -9.74 -3.74
CA VAL A 27 -11.36 -11.09 -4.25
C VAL A 27 -12.00 -11.41 -5.60
N ASN A 28 -13.00 -10.63 -6.03
CA ASN A 28 -13.68 -10.82 -7.31
C ASN A 28 -13.11 -9.94 -8.43
N ALA A 29 -12.17 -9.05 -8.14
CA ALA A 29 -11.52 -8.20 -9.13
C ALA A 29 -10.44 -8.98 -9.90
N ALA A 30 -10.33 -8.72 -11.21
CA ALA A 30 -9.22 -9.21 -12.00
C ALA A 30 -7.90 -8.59 -11.51
N THR A 31 -6.92 -9.44 -11.18
CA THR A 31 -5.56 -9.00 -10.84
C THR A 31 -4.78 -8.77 -12.14
N PRO A 32 -4.13 -7.60 -12.34
CA PRO A 32 -3.30 -7.35 -13.52
C PRO A 32 -2.12 -8.32 -13.61
N ASP A 33 -1.70 -8.68 -14.83
CA ASP A 33 -0.56 -9.59 -15.05
C ASP A 33 0.77 -8.99 -14.55
N GLU A 34 0.87 -7.66 -14.53
CA GLU A 34 2.02 -6.92 -14.03
C GLU A 34 2.06 -6.83 -12.50
N ALA A 35 0.95 -7.12 -11.81
CA ALA A 35 0.87 -7.05 -10.36
C ALA A 35 1.64 -8.22 -9.71
N PRO A 36 2.26 -8.01 -8.53
CA PRO A 36 2.98 -9.07 -7.85
C PRO A 36 2.05 -10.19 -7.37
N ARG A 37 2.53 -11.43 -7.45
CA ARG A 37 1.86 -12.62 -6.92
C ARG A 37 2.16 -12.77 -5.43
N LEU A 38 1.26 -12.28 -4.57
CA LEU A 38 1.50 -12.24 -3.12
C LEU A 38 1.74 -13.63 -2.50
N ASP A 39 1.15 -14.69 -3.09
CA ASP A 39 1.34 -16.09 -2.68
C ASP A 39 2.75 -16.62 -2.95
N GLN A 40 3.55 -15.90 -3.74
CA GLN A 40 4.92 -16.25 -4.10
C GLN A 40 5.95 -15.36 -3.39
N ILE A 41 5.50 -14.48 -2.49
CA ILE A 41 6.34 -13.51 -1.78
C ILE A 41 6.26 -13.79 -0.28
N THR A 42 7.42 -13.81 0.38
CA THR A 42 7.44 -13.82 1.86
C THR A 42 7.11 -12.43 2.37
N LEU A 43 5.92 -12.28 2.94
CA LEU A 43 5.44 -11.02 3.51
C LEU A 43 5.52 -11.06 5.04
N ILE A 44 5.82 -9.92 5.64
CA ILE A 44 5.64 -9.74 7.09
C ILE A 44 4.15 -9.49 7.40
N ASP A 45 3.75 -9.79 8.62
CA ASP A 45 2.45 -9.34 9.14
C ASP A 45 2.56 -7.86 9.52
N TYR A 46 2.24 -6.98 8.57
CA TYR A 46 2.42 -5.54 8.76
C TYR A 46 1.37 -4.99 9.74
N ASP A 47 1.83 -4.48 10.89
CA ASP A 47 0.95 -3.89 11.90
C ASP A 47 0.51 -2.46 11.50
N PHE A 48 -0.62 -2.38 10.78
CA PHE A 48 -1.22 -1.11 10.37
C PHE A 48 -1.68 -0.25 11.56
N ALA A 49 -2.02 -0.85 12.71
CA ALA A 49 -2.49 -0.10 13.87
C ALA A 49 -1.34 0.65 14.54
N LEU A 50 -0.19 -0.02 14.70
CA LEU A 50 1.02 0.60 15.23
C LEU A 50 1.57 1.64 14.27
N TYR A 51 1.89 1.25 13.02
CA TYR A 51 2.58 2.12 12.07
C TYR A 51 1.67 3.15 11.39
N GLY A 52 0.36 2.99 11.50
CA GLY A 52 -0.63 4.01 11.11
C GLY A 52 -0.89 5.07 12.20
N SER A 53 -0.35 4.90 13.41
CA SER A 53 -0.54 5.86 14.50
C SER A 53 0.30 7.14 14.30
N SER A 54 -0.25 8.29 14.71
CA SER A 54 0.47 9.57 14.65
C SER A 54 1.74 9.57 15.50
N GLU A 55 1.70 8.91 16.65
CA GLU A 55 2.85 8.80 17.57
C GLU A 55 4.01 8.07 16.89
N GLU A 56 3.75 6.86 16.38
CA GLU A 56 4.80 6.04 15.77
C GLU A 56 5.32 6.65 14.46
N ARG A 57 4.43 7.22 13.64
CA ARG A 57 4.85 7.96 12.43
C ARG A 57 5.78 9.12 12.78
N THR A 58 5.44 9.91 13.79
CA THR A 58 6.25 11.07 14.20
C THR A 58 7.62 10.62 14.72
N ARG A 59 7.65 9.58 15.56
CA ARG A 59 8.88 9.02 16.12
C ARG A 59 9.83 8.48 15.04
N LEU A 60 9.30 7.73 14.06
CA LEU A 60 10.09 7.16 12.97
C LEU A 60 10.67 8.22 12.04
N LEU A 61 9.88 9.23 11.66
CA LEU A 61 10.35 10.31 10.80
C LEU A 61 11.42 11.17 11.49
N ALA A 62 11.21 11.56 12.74
CA ALA A 62 12.19 12.35 13.49
C ALA A 62 13.53 11.63 13.62
N ARG A 63 13.50 10.30 13.82
CA ARG A 63 14.71 9.48 13.84
C ARG A 63 15.37 9.42 12.46
N TRP A 64 14.59 9.24 11.39
CA TRP A 64 15.15 9.23 10.02
C TRP A 64 15.84 10.55 9.68
N ASP A 65 15.22 11.69 10.01
CA ASP A 65 15.81 13.01 9.77
C ASP A 65 17.14 13.19 10.52
N ALA A 66 17.20 12.77 11.78
CA ALA A 66 18.40 12.87 12.61
C ALA A 66 19.53 11.93 12.15
N ASP A 67 19.20 10.66 11.90
CA ASP A 67 20.19 9.61 11.68
C ASP A 67 20.63 9.48 10.20
N ILE A 68 19.72 9.74 9.26
CA ILE A 68 19.89 9.42 7.82
C ILE A 68 19.76 10.66 6.95
N GLY A 69 18.68 11.43 7.10
CA GLY A 69 18.41 12.61 6.27
C GLY A 69 19.52 13.66 6.36
N SER A 70 20.14 13.79 7.53
CA SER A 70 21.28 14.67 7.79
C SER A 70 22.59 14.24 7.10
N LEU A 71 22.72 12.98 6.65
CA LEU A 71 23.93 12.45 6.01
C LEU A 71 24.04 12.77 4.51
N ALA A 72 22.94 13.20 3.89
CA ALA A 72 22.88 13.46 2.45
C ALA A 72 23.33 14.88 2.06
N GLN A 73 23.96 15.63 2.96
CA GLN A 73 24.30 17.04 2.78
C GLN A 73 25.81 17.31 2.74
#